data_AF-A0A3M1RPI3-F1
#
_entry.id   AF-A0A3M1RPI3-F1
#
_cell.length_a   1.000
_cell.length_b   1.000
_cell.length_c   1.000
_cell.angle_alpha   90.00
_cell.angle_beta   90.00
_cell.angle_gamma   90.00
#
_symmetry.space_group_name_H-M   'P 1'
#
loop_
_entity.id
_entity.type
_entity.pdbx_description
1 polymer ?
#
loop_
_entity_poly.entity_id
_entity_poly.type
_entity_poly.pdbx_seq_one_letter_code
_entity_poly.pdbx_strand_id
1 'polypeptide(L)'
;SSPGRSPASAAAAGPSVQLSVGVALAQTLPEGTAMMFSVDYETSRAPLDAVWCLKNGRGEMLRQPVRLDRQGNLSGVVPQWRPEAGPFQSRIEDPNGRPLSRWIDMR
;
A
#
# COMPACT_ATOMS: atom_id res chain seq x y z
N SER A 1 -42.70 -7.48 17.01
CA SER A 1 -42.36 -6.56 15.92
C SER A 1 -40.97 -5.98 16.14
N SER A 2 -40.04 -6.25 15.23
CA SER A 2 -38.82 -5.43 15.04
C SER A 2 -39.11 -4.51 13.83
N PRO A 3 -38.52 -3.30 13.71
CA PRO A 3 -37.09 -3.18 13.40
C PRO A 3 -36.39 -1.95 14.02
N GLY A 4 -35.06 -1.98 14.12
CA GLY A 4 -34.28 -0.84 14.59
C GLY A 4 -32.81 -0.95 14.23
N ARG A 5 -32.56 -0.92 12.92
CA ARG A 5 -31.26 -0.97 12.23
C ARG A 5 -30.21 -0.11 12.94
N SER A 6 -29.09 -0.73 13.32
CA SER A 6 -27.90 -0.06 13.87
C SER A 6 -27.55 1.17 13.03
N PRO A 7 -27.15 2.30 13.63
CA PRO A 7 -26.49 3.35 12.87
C PRO A 7 -25.13 2.79 12.45
N ALA A 8 -25.04 2.27 11.24
CA ALA A 8 -23.77 2.12 10.55
C ALA A 8 -23.19 3.52 10.48
N SER A 9 -22.16 3.76 11.28
CA SER A 9 -21.31 4.95 11.23
C SER A 9 -21.14 5.36 9.78
N ALA A 10 -21.64 6.56 9.46
CA ALA A 10 -21.35 7.23 8.21
C ALA A 10 -19.83 7.39 8.12
N ALA A 11 -19.17 6.42 7.50
CA ALA A 11 -17.75 6.49 7.19
C ALA A 11 -17.57 7.70 6.29
N ALA A 12 -16.74 8.63 6.76
CA ALA A 12 -16.39 9.85 6.05
C ALA A 12 -16.10 9.52 4.57
N ALA A 13 -16.84 10.17 3.66
CA ALA A 13 -16.72 10.02 2.21
C ALA A 13 -15.43 10.70 1.70
N GLY A 14 -14.28 10.26 2.23
CA GLY A 14 -12.97 10.52 1.63
C GLY A 14 -12.75 9.63 0.41
N PRO A 15 -11.72 9.91 -0.40
CA PRO A 15 -11.36 9.02 -1.50
C PRO A 15 -11.05 7.62 -0.96
N SER A 16 -11.87 6.64 -1.31
CA SER A 16 -11.62 5.24 -0.99
C SER A 16 -10.56 4.70 -1.93
N VAL A 17 -9.45 4.24 -1.36
CA VAL A 17 -8.37 3.60 -2.09
C VAL A 17 -8.40 2.11 -1.75
N GLN A 18 -8.40 1.27 -2.78
CA GLN A 18 -8.37 -0.17 -2.64
C GLN A 18 -7.05 -0.70 -3.19
N LEU A 19 -6.39 -1.50 -2.35
CA LEU A 19 -5.25 -2.31 -2.75
C LEU A 19 -5.73 -3.76 -2.85
N SER A 20 -5.30 -4.45 -3.90
CA SER A 20 -5.70 -5.83 -4.17
C SER A 20 -4.50 -6.77 -4.13
N VAL A 21 -3.87 -7.07 -5.28
CA VAL A 21 -2.75 -8.01 -5.34
C VAL A 21 -1.45 -7.26 -5.08
N GLY A 22 -0.78 -7.63 -3.98
CA GLY A 22 0.54 -7.14 -3.62
C GLY A 22 1.62 -8.17 -3.95
N VAL A 23 2.64 -7.75 -4.69
CA VAL A 23 3.76 -8.57 -5.12
C VAL A 23 5.06 -8.03 -4.54
N ALA A 24 5.87 -8.90 -3.93
CA ALA A 24 7.18 -8.59 -3.36
C ALA A 24 8.24 -9.50 -3.96
N LEU A 25 9.06 -8.99 -4.88
CA LEU A 25 10.05 -9.78 -5.61
C LEU A 25 11.47 -9.33 -5.30
N ALA A 26 12.34 -10.30 -5.06
CA ALA A 26 13.78 -10.06 -5.10
C ALA A 26 14.18 -9.64 -6.52
N GLN A 27 14.98 -8.59 -6.64
CA GLN A 27 15.59 -8.17 -7.90
C GLN A 27 17.10 -8.14 -7.74
N THR A 28 17.82 -8.69 -8.71
CA THR A 28 19.28 -8.60 -8.76
C THR A 28 19.65 -7.30 -9.47
N LEU A 29 20.25 -6.36 -8.75
CA LEU A 29 20.81 -5.12 -9.27
C LEU A 29 22.34 -5.22 -9.31
N PRO A 30 23.05 -4.37 -10.08
CA PRO A 30 24.51 -4.35 -10.11
C PRO A 30 25.15 -4.15 -8.73
N GLU A 31 24.49 -3.41 -7.84
CA GLU A 31 24.97 -3.09 -6.49
C GLU A 31 24.56 -4.16 -5.44
N GLY A 32 23.82 -5.20 -5.85
CA GLY A 32 23.35 -6.28 -4.98
C GLY A 32 21.87 -6.60 -5.17
N THR A 33 21.29 -7.40 -4.26
CA THR A 33 19.86 -7.71 -4.29
C THR A 33 19.04 -6.53 -3.78
N ALA A 34 17.83 -6.32 -4.28
CA ALA A 34 16.86 -5.36 -3.77
C ALA A 34 15.47 -6.01 -3.71
N MET A 35 14.52 -5.39 -3.02
CA MET A 35 13.12 -5.78 -3.11
C MET A 35 12.37 -4.84 -4.05
N MET A 36 11.73 -5.39 -5.08
CA MET A 36 10.74 -4.69 -5.89
C MET A 36 9.34 -5.03 -5.37
N PHE A 37 8.53 -3.99 -5.22
CA PHE A 37 7.15 -4.11 -4.81
C PHE A 37 6.26 -3.62 -5.93
N SER A 38 5.19 -4.36 -6.20
CA SER A 38 4.12 -3.93 -7.10
C SER A 38 2.78 -4.18 -6.41
N VAL A 39 1.84 -3.27 -6.52
CA VAL A 39 0.48 -3.49 -6.01
C VAL A 39 -0.57 -2.91 -6.95
N ASP A 40 -1.61 -3.71 -7.18
CA ASP A 40 -2.80 -3.27 -7.91
C ASP A 40 -3.50 -2.17 -7.11
N TYR A 41 -3.66 -1.02 -7.75
CA TYR A 41 -4.14 0.20 -7.13
C TYR A 41 -5.43 0.66 -7.81
N GLU A 42 -6.53 0.66 -7.06
CA GLU A 42 -7.82 1.13 -7.53
C GLU A 42 -8.30 2.30 -6.68
N THR A 43 -8.79 3.35 -7.34
CA THR A 43 -9.30 4.53 -6.66
C THR A 43 -10.47 5.14 -7.41
N SER A 44 -11.53 5.50 -6.68
CA SER A 44 -12.68 6.21 -7.25
C SER A 44 -12.35 7.69 -7.53
N ARG A 45 -11.35 8.24 -6.84
CA ARG A 45 -10.83 9.59 -7.04
C ARG A 45 -9.37 9.60 -6.59
N ALA A 46 -8.45 9.78 -7.54
CA ALA A 46 -7.02 9.81 -7.25
C ALA A 46 -6.70 10.89 -6.19
N PRO A 47 -6.26 10.50 -4.97
CA PRO A 47 -5.74 11.46 -4.02
C PRO A 47 -4.45 12.06 -4.55
N LEU A 48 -4.50 13.35 -4.89
CA LEU A 48 -3.30 14.16 -5.07
C LEU A 48 -2.54 14.07 -3.72
N ASP A 49 -1.29 13.63 -3.75
CA ASP A 49 -0.40 13.52 -2.57
C ASP A 49 -0.60 12.29 -1.64
N ALA A 50 -1.24 11.21 -2.11
CA ALA A 50 -1.22 9.97 -1.33
C ALA A 50 0.21 9.39 -1.14
N VAL A 51 0.39 8.75 0.01
CA VAL A 51 1.65 8.14 0.45
C VAL A 51 1.50 6.63 0.45
N TRP A 52 2.35 5.95 -0.30
CA TRP A 52 2.49 4.50 -0.28
C TRP A 52 3.38 4.08 0.87
N CYS A 53 2.80 3.33 1.79
CA CYS A 53 3.48 2.80 2.97
C CYS A 53 3.78 1.32 2.77
N LEU A 54 5.03 0.95 2.98
CA LEU A 54 5.51 -0.42 3.00
C LEU A 54 6.03 -0.72 4.41
N LYS A 55 5.69 -1.89 4.95
CA LYS A 55 6.18 -2.36 6.24
C LYS A 55 6.82 -3.73 6.07
N ASN A 56 8.00 -3.93 6.63
CA ASN A 56 8.65 -5.24 6.65
C ASN A 56 8.33 -6.03 7.93
N GLY A 57 8.76 -7.28 8.01
CA GLY A 57 8.54 -8.19 9.14
C GLY A 57 9.24 -7.76 10.42
N ARG A 58 10.24 -6.87 10.33
CA ARG A 58 10.95 -6.25 11.46
C ARG A 58 10.22 -5.00 11.99
N GLY A 59 9.14 -4.57 11.34
CA GLY A 59 8.40 -3.37 11.69
C GLY A 59 8.98 -2.07 11.12
N GLU A 60 10.02 -2.14 10.30
CA GLU A 60 10.54 -0.98 9.58
C GLU A 60 9.51 -0.53 8.56
N MET A 61 9.19 0.77 8.57
CA MET A 61 8.19 1.35 7.68
C MET A 61 8.85 2.33 6.72
N LEU A 62 8.65 2.09 5.43
CA LEU A 62 9.05 3.00 4.36
C LEU A 62 7.82 3.75 3.86
N ARG A 63 7.96 5.06 3.69
CA ARG A 63 6.94 5.95 3.14
C ARG A 63 7.47 6.56 1.86
N GLN A 64 6.74 6.40 0.77
CA GLN A 64 7.08 7.00 -0.52
C GLN A 64 5.84 7.60 -1.18
N PRO A 65 5.97 8.67 -1.98
CA PRO A 65 4.83 9.18 -2.74
C PRO A 65 4.25 8.11 -3.66
N VAL A 66 2.92 8.07 -3.79
CA VAL A 66 2.24 7.24 -4.78
C VAL A 66 2.72 7.65 -6.17
N ARG A 67 3.36 6.71 -6.87
CA ARG A 67 3.74 6.84 -8.28
C ARG A 67 3.25 5.61 -9.01
N LEU A 68 2.35 5.84 -9.97
CA LEU A 68 1.81 4.76 -10.78
C LEU A 68 2.73 4.51 -11.98
N ASP A 69 2.93 3.25 -12.33
CA ASP A 69 3.57 2.88 -13.59
C ASP A 69 2.60 3.05 -14.77
N ARG A 70 3.06 2.76 -16.00
CA ARG A 70 2.27 2.95 -17.24
C ARG A 70 0.98 2.13 -17.30
N GLN A 71 0.86 1.08 -16.50
CA GLN A 71 -0.31 0.21 -16.37
C GLN A 71 -1.24 0.66 -15.24
N GLY A 72 -0.88 1.71 -14.49
CA GLY A 72 -1.69 2.22 -13.38
C GLY A 72 -1.45 1.51 -12.04
N ASN A 73 -0.45 0.63 -11.95
CA ASN A 73 -0.09 -0.03 -10.69
C ASN A 73 0.93 0.78 -9.91
N LEU A 74 0.92 0.62 -8.59
CA LEU A 74 1.99 1.14 -7.75
C LEU A 74 3.19 0.23 -7.85
N SER A 75 4.34 0.76 -8.25
CA SER A 75 5.58 -0.01 -8.35
C SER A 75 6.78 0.77 -7.83
N GLY A 76 7.66 0.10 -7.10
CA GLY A 76 8.85 0.72 -6.52
C GLY A 76 9.88 -0.29 -6.05
N VAL A 77 11.14 0.13 -6.06
CA VAL A 77 12.28 -0.68 -5.61
C VAL A 77 12.81 -0.12 -4.30
N VAL A 78 13.08 -1.00 -3.35
CA VAL A 78 13.66 -0.70 -2.03
C VAL A 78 15.01 -1.42 -1.93
N PRO A 79 16.12 -0.75 -2.29
CA PRO A 79 17.45 -1.38 -2.36
C PRO A 79 17.96 -1.95 -1.03
N GLN A 80 17.55 -1.30 0.07
CA GLN A 80 17.96 -1.65 1.44
C GLN A 80 17.23 -2.88 1.99
N TRP A 81 16.13 -3.32 1.37
CA TRP A 81 15.39 -4.49 1.84
C TRP A 81 15.83 -5.76 1.10
N ARG A 82 15.75 -6.88 1.82
CA ARG A 82 16.08 -8.23 1.35
C ARG A 82 14.86 -9.13 1.54
N PRO A 83 14.70 -10.21 0.76
CA PRO A 83 13.53 -11.11 0.88
C PRO A 83 13.29 -11.62 2.31
N GLU A 84 14.39 -11.88 3.04
CA GLU A 84 14.39 -12.37 4.43
C GLU A 84 13.78 -11.36 5.43
N ALA A 85 13.65 -10.08 5.05
CA ALA A 85 13.01 -9.07 5.88
C ALA A 85 11.48 -9.18 5.85
N GLY A 86 10.90 -10.10 5.07
CA GLY A 86 9.47 -10.38 5.06
C GLY A 86 8.95 -10.95 6.40
N PRO A 87 7.63 -11.09 6.57
CA PRO A 87 6.58 -10.76 5.61
C PRO A 87 6.48 -9.25 5.34
N PHE A 88 6.09 -8.88 4.13
CA PHE A 88 5.92 -7.48 3.76
C PHE A 88 4.44 -7.12 3.70
N GLN A 89 4.11 -5.90 4.09
CA GLN A 89 2.76 -5.37 4.05
C GLN A 89 2.73 -4.02 3.40
N SER A 90 1.59 -3.67 2.81
CA SER A 90 1.39 -2.38 2.16
C SER A 90 0.05 -1.73 2.51
N ARG A 91 0.05 -0.39 2.60
CA ARG A 91 -1.16 0.44 2.67
C ARG A 91 -0.94 1.80 2.00
N ILE A 92 -2.03 2.53 1.81
CA ILE A 92 -2.02 3.92 1.36
C ILE A 92 -2.45 4.83 2.51
N GLU A 93 -1.73 5.92 2.68
CA GLU A 93 -2.04 7.00 3.61
C GLU A 93 -2.30 8.31 2.84
N ASP A 94 -3.03 9.23 3.46
CA ASP A 94 -3.09 10.62 3.02
C ASP A 94 -1.83 11.40 3.46
N PRO A 95 -1.64 12.65 3.03
CA PRO A 95 -0.51 13.48 3.46
C PRO A 95 -0.42 13.68 4.98
N ASN A 96 -1.53 13.52 5.70
CA ASN A 96 -1.61 13.67 7.16
C ASN A 96 -1.34 12.36 7.91
N GLY A 97 -1.00 11.27 7.20
CA GLY A 97 -0.75 9.94 7.76
C GLY A 97 -2.01 9.16 8.13
N ARG A 98 -3.18 9.58 7.66
CA ARG A 98 -4.45 8.85 7.85
C ARG A 98 -4.53 7.71 6.83
N PRO A 99 -4.86 6.48 7.24
CA PRO A 99 -4.98 5.37 6.31
C PRO A 99 -6.15 5.57 5.35
N LEU A 100 -5.86 5.56 4.05
CA LEU A 100 -6.83 5.55 2.95
C LEU A 100 -7.17 4.13 2.48
N SER A 101 -6.32 3.17 2.81
CA SER A 101 -6.56 1.74 2.60
C SER A 101 -6.17 0.90 3.82
N ARG A 102 -6.66 -0.34 3.86
CA ARG A 102 -6.21 -1.36 4.83
C ARG A 102 -4.82 -1.86 4.47
N TRP A 103 -4.14 -2.45 5.45
CA TRP A 103 -2.95 -3.24 5.18
C TRP A 103 -3.31 -4.47 4.35
N ILE A 104 -2.50 -4.75 3.34
CA ILE A 104 -2.48 -6.02 2.61
C ILE A 104 -1.11 -6.67 2.77
N ASP A 105 -1.07 -8.00 2.72
CA ASP A 105 0.19 -8.74 2.64
C ASP A 105 0.70 -8.75 1.20
N MET A 106 1.99 -8.56 1.03
CA MET A 106 2.68 -8.64 -0.26
C MET A 106 3.30 -10.03 -0.38
N ARG A 107 3.06 -10.71 -1.50
CA ARG A 107 3.49 -12.10 -1.73
C ARG A 107 4.55 -12.25 -2.81
#